data_AF-A0AAV2I628-F1
#
_entry.id   AF-A0AAV2I628-F1
#
_cell.length_a   1.000
_cell.length_b   1.000
_cell.length_c   1.000
_cell.angle_alpha   90.00
_cell.angle_beta   90.00
_cell.angle_gamma   90.00
#
_symmetry.space_group_name_H-M   'P 1'
#
loop_
_entity.id
_entity.type
_entity.pdbx_description
1 polymer ?
#
loop_
_entity_poly.entity_id
_entity_poly.type
_entity_poly.pdbx_seq_one_letter_code
_entity_poly.pdbx_strand_id
1 'polypeptide(L)'
;MFNGTFTLWSEPSIQAINPNCQLPNQTIIVVARQASSGTTSIFTSALAAFDGRWKATKGTFSVGVDNITYQPIKWDANVVRYFGPTNRDVAGLIRSIRYTVGFLSVGEAQVELVDYAALGNMNNRFILPTASSLLEAINSKVHEATLTPDLVNAQLPNAYPLSSYTYFAFYKTQTRDCTLAMELVRYIQWLITDPAAKNDAESVGFSTLSVGMGSRVVKEVLEHVTCKGQLVMDMVQADVEEVTVDKSWLVPVAVTVPVFLLVVGLMAVYIIFQRLKLNTMINMDDWNIPIEDIVFYYDEKMQLASVSGKSRFLRQKSVRSLKSIGEISEGPELLSQILQWPG
;
A
#
# COMPACT_ATOMS: atom_id res chain seq x y z
N MET A 1 -23.09 -28.97 0.54
CA MET A 1 -21.68 -29.26 0.84
C MET A 1 -21.47 -29.27 2.36
N PHE A 2 -21.54 -28.12 3.05
CA PHE A 2 -21.30 -28.02 4.49
C PHE A 2 -22.31 -28.76 5.39
N ASN A 3 -23.52 -29.05 4.89
CA ASN A 3 -24.53 -29.88 5.56
C ASN A 3 -24.42 -31.38 5.24
N GLY A 4 -23.44 -31.79 4.42
CA GLY A 4 -23.22 -33.18 4.02
C GLY A 4 -24.10 -33.70 2.88
N THR A 5 -25.02 -32.90 2.32
CA THR A 5 -25.92 -33.36 1.25
C THR A 5 -25.21 -33.66 -0.06
N PHE A 6 -24.14 -32.92 -0.37
CA PHE A 6 -23.31 -33.12 -1.55
C PHE A 6 -21.93 -33.54 -1.09
N THR A 7 -21.50 -34.74 -1.49
CA THR A 7 -20.26 -35.36 -1.03
C THR A 7 -19.23 -35.52 -2.14
N LEU A 8 -19.63 -35.45 -3.41
CA LEU A 8 -18.73 -35.55 -4.57
C LEU A 8 -18.74 -34.24 -5.38
N TRP A 9 -17.62 -33.90 -6.03
CA TRP A 9 -17.55 -32.76 -6.93
C TRP A 9 -18.37 -32.98 -8.23
N SER A 10 -18.51 -34.23 -8.67
CA SER A 10 -19.27 -34.61 -9.86
C SER A 10 -20.79 -34.76 -9.63
N GLU A 11 -21.31 -34.28 -8.50
CA GLU A 11 -22.75 -34.33 -8.22
C GLU A 11 -23.56 -33.61 -9.32
N PRO A 12 -24.68 -34.19 -9.80
CA PRO A 12 -25.46 -33.61 -10.91
C PRO A 12 -25.88 -32.15 -10.67
N SER A 13 -26.24 -31.80 -9.44
CA SER A 13 -26.63 -30.43 -9.07
C SER A 13 -25.46 -29.44 -9.14
N ILE A 14 -24.23 -29.88 -8.83
CA ILE A 14 -23.03 -29.04 -8.96
C ILE A 14 -22.65 -28.91 -10.44
N GLN A 15 -22.73 -30.01 -11.20
CA GLN A 15 -22.47 -30.00 -12.64
C GLN A 15 -23.46 -29.13 -13.41
N ALA A 16 -24.74 -29.14 -13.03
CA ALA A 16 -25.79 -28.36 -13.69
C ALA A 16 -25.53 -26.84 -13.66
N ILE A 17 -24.94 -26.34 -12.57
CA ILE A 17 -24.58 -24.92 -12.45
C ILE A 17 -23.18 -24.60 -12.99
N ASN A 18 -22.43 -25.61 -13.45
CA ASN A 18 -21.10 -25.50 -14.04
C ASN A 18 -21.00 -26.27 -15.38
N PRO A 19 -21.85 -25.96 -16.40
CA PRO A 19 -21.96 -26.79 -17.60
C PRO A 19 -20.66 -26.88 -18.42
N ASN A 20 -19.79 -25.87 -18.32
CA ASN A 20 -18.54 -25.79 -19.07
C ASN A 20 -17.33 -26.37 -18.32
N CYS A 21 -17.53 -26.85 -17.08
CA CYS A 21 -16.46 -27.39 -16.25
C CYS A 21 -16.54 -28.92 -16.22
N GLN A 22 -15.40 -29.59 -16.42
CA GLN A 22 -15.29 -31.02 -16.17
C GLN A 22 -15.01 -31.25 -14.69
N LEU A 23 -16.05 -31.53 -13.91
CA LEU A 23 -15.91 -31.73 -12.48
C LEU A 23 -15.41 -33.15 -12.18
N PRO A 24 -14.38 -33.30 -11.31
CA PRO A 24 -13.82 -34.60 -11.00
C PRO A 24 -14.78 -35.42 -10.14
N ASN A 25 -14.81 -36.74 -10.34
CA ASN A 25 -15.51 -37.66 -9.44
C ASN A 25 -14.66 -37.92 -8.18
N GLN A 26 -14.55 -36.91 -7.33
CA GLN A 26 -13.72 -36.90 -6.12
C GLN A 26 -14.53 -36.38 -4.94
N THR A 27 -14.26 -36.94 -3.77
CA THR A 27 -14.92 -36.53 -2.53
C THR A 27 -14.57 -35.09 -2.18
N ILE A 28 -15.59 -34.31 -1.84
CA ILE A 28 -15.45 -32.94 -1.34
C ILE A 28 -14.92 -33.02 0.09
N ILE A 29 -13.78 -32.39 0.33
CA ILE A 29 -13.21 -32.25 1.67
C ILE A 29 -13.64 -30.88 2.21
N VAL A 30 -14.43 -30.87 3.29
CA VAL A 30 -14.86 -29.61 3.90
C VAL A 30 -13.91 -29.24 5.03
N VAL A 31 -13.45 -27.99 5.03
CA VAL A 31 -12.64 -27.41 6.10
C VAL A 31 -13.34 -26.21 6.72
N ALA A 32 -13.12 -26.02 8.02
CA ALA A 32 -13.72 -24.90 8.76
C ALA A 32 -12.72 -24.27 9.74
N ARG A 33 -13.08 -23.09 10.25
CA ARG A 33 -12.33 -22.40 11.31
C ARG A 33 -12.53 -23.11 12.65
N GLN A 34 -11.45 -23.38 13.38
CA GLN A 34 -11.47 -23.97 14.71
C GLN A 34 -11.89 -22.93 15.76
N ALA A 35 -11.12 -21.83 15.87
CA ALA A 35 -11.31 -20.81 16.91
C ALA A 35 -12.58 -19.97 16.68
N SER A 36 -13.08 -19.32 17.73
CA SER A 36 -14.19 -18.36 17.64
C SER A 36 -13.90 -17.26 16.62
N SER A 37 -14.71 -17.13 15.57
CA SER A 37 -14.49 -16.19 14.46
C SER A 37 -15.72 -15.40 14.09
N GLY A 38 -15.52 -14.11 13.77
CA GLY A 38 -16.51 -13.32 13.04
C GLY A 38 -16.82 -13.92 11.67
N THR A 39 -15.81 -14.42 10.95
CA THR A 39 -15.96 -15.07 9.64
C THR A 39 -16.86 -16.31 9.73
N THR A 40 -16.69 -17.14 10.76
CA THR A 40 -17.57 -18.29 11.03
C THR A 40 -18.99 -17.85 11.35
N SER A 41 -19.15 -16.79 12.14
CA SER A 41 -20.46 -16.22 12.46
C SER A 41 -21.19 -15.76 11.19
N ILE A 42 -20.51 -14.99 10.34
CA ILE A 42 -21.07 -14.50 9.07
C ILE A 42 -21.39 -15.67 8.14
N PHE A 43 -20.46 -16.61 7.97
CA PHE A 43 -20.64 -17.75 7.09
C PHE A 43 -21.81 -18.65 7.51
N THR A 44 -21.92 -18.97 8.81
CA THR A 44 -23.02 -19.82 9.32
C THR A 44 -24.36 -19.08 9.31
N SER A 45 -24.36 -17.75 9.49
CA SER A 45 -25.55 -16.92 9.29
C SER A 45 -26.03 -17.00 7.84
N ALA A 46 -25.09 -16.92 6.88
CA ALA A 46 -25.41 -17.07 5.47
C ALA A 46 -25.94 -18.46 5.13
N LEU A 47 -25.32 -19.53 5.63
CA LEU A 47 -25.86 -20.88 5.47
C LEU A 47 -27.28 -21.01 6.04
N ALA A 48 -27.59 -20.36 7.17
CA ALA A 48 -28.94 -20.33 7.74
C ALA A 48 -29.93 -19.52 6.90
N ALA A 49 -29.46 -18.52 6.14
CA ALA A 49 -30.29 -17.81 5.18
C ALA A 49 -30.52 -18.60 3.89
N PHE A 50 -29.55 -19.43 3.48
CA PHE A 50 -29.57 -20.15 2.19
C PHE A 50 -30.28 -21.51 2.29
N ASP A 51 -30.17 -22.19 3.44
CA ASP A 51 -30.69 -23.53 3.65
C ASP A 51 -31.56 -23.57 4.91
N GLY A 52 -32.87 -23.77 4.72
CA GLY A 52 -33.83 -23.91 5.82
C GLY A 52 -33.52 -25.09 6.75
N ARG A 53 -32.93 -26.18 6.23
CA ARG A 53 -32.48 -27.32 7.03
C ARG A 53 -31.28 -26.95 7.88
N TRP A 54 -30.33 -26.19 7.34
CA TRP A 54 -29.21 -25.65 8.12
C TRP A 54 -29.72 -24.76 9.26
N LYS A 55 -30.64 -23.84 8.94
CA LYS A 55 -31.25 -22.94 9.94
C LYS A 55 -31.90 -23.72 11.09
N ALA A 56 -32.68 -24.75 10.77
CA ALA A 56 -33.40 -25.54 11.76
C ALA A 56 -32.48 -26.43 12.62
N THR A 57 -31.37 -26.91 12.07
CA THR A 57 -30.52 -27.91 12.75
C THR A 57 -29.26 -27.34 13.39
N LYS A 58 -28.63 -26.34 12.77
CA LYS A 58 -27.34 -25.77 13.20
C LYS A 58 -27.47 -24.30 13.62
N GLY A 59 -28.25 -23.53 12.85
CA GLY A 59 -28.39 -22.09 13.01
C GLY A 59 -27.05 -21.35 12.84
N THR A 60 -26.94 -20.18 13.47
CA THR A 60 -25.74 -19.34 13.47
C THR A 60 -24.85 -19.65 14.68
N PHE A 61 -23.53 -19.69 14.49
CA PHE A 61 -22.55 -19.86 15.56
C PHE A 61 -21.16 -19.34 15.14
N SER A 62 -20.34 -18.94 16.10
CA SER A 62 -19.01 -18.37 15.86
C SER A 62 -17.85 -19.32 16.19
N VAL A 63 -18.07 -20.27 17.09
CA VAL A 63 -17.04 -21.20 17.58
C VAL A 63 -17.12 -22.52 16.82
N GLY A 64 -16.04 -22.91 16.15
CA GLY A 64 -16.02 -24.15 15.37
C GLY A 64 -15.82 -25.39 16.23
N VAL A 65 -14.75 -25.37 17.03
CA VAL A 65 -14.33 -26.48 17.90
C VAL A 65 -14.18 -25.96 19.32
N ASP A 66 -14.62 -26.77 20.28
CA ASP A 66 -14.49 -26.48 21.69
C ASP A 66 -13.03 -26.55 22.13
N ASN A 67 -12.56 -25.55 22.89
CA ASN A 67 -11.16 -25.41 23.26
C ASN A 67 -10.70 -26.39 24.37
N ILE A 68 -11.62 -27.10 25.03
CA ILE A 68 -11.33 -28.05 26.09
C ILE A 68 -11.40 -29.47 25.56
N THR A 69 -12.49 -29.81 24.89
CA THR A 69 -12.79 -31.17 24.39
C THR A 69 -12.20 -31.43 23.00
N TYR A 70 -11.79 -30.38 22.27
CA TYR A 70 -11.31 -30.46 20.89
C TYR A 70 -12.31 -31.12 19.93
N GLN A 71 -13.60 -31.09 20.28
CA GLN A 71 -14.68 -31.61 19.45
C GLN A 71 -15.41 -30.48 18.71
N PRO A 72 -15.89 -30.70 17.47
CA PRO A 72 -16.71 -29.73 16.78
C PRO A 72 -18.00 -29.45 17.55
N ILE A 73 -18.34 -28.18 17.76
CA ILE A 73 -19.50 -27.81 18.59
C ILE A 73 -20.80 -28.06 17.83
N LYS A 74 -20.90 -27.45 16.64
CA LYS A 74 -22.08 -27.58 15.77
C LYS A 74 -21.76 -28.18 14.41
N TRP A 75 -20.51 -28.14 13.96
CA TRP A 75 -20.14 -28.80 12.71
C TRP A 75 -20.37 -30.30 12.80
N ASP A 76 -20.82 -30.91 11.71
CA ASP A 76 -20.90 -32.38 11.64
C ASP A 76 -19.49 -32.94 11.41
N ALA A 77 -19.01 -33.75 12.35
CA ALA A 77 -17.67 -34.34 12.32
C ALA A 77 -17.45 -35.29 11.13
N ASN A 78 -18.52 -35.83 10.53
CA ASN A 78 -18.42 -36.66 9.32
C ASN A 78 -18.32 -35.81 8.04
N VAL A 79 -18.70 -34.53 8.12
CA VAL A 79 -18.68 -33.61 6.96
C VAL A 79 -17.45 -32.72 6.99
N VAL A 80 -17.20 -32.04 8.12
CA VAL A 80 -16.04 -31.17 8.28
C VAL A 80 -14.88 -31.98 8.83
N ARG A 81 -13.87 -32.20 8.00
CA ARG A 81 -12.79 -33.14 8.28
C ARG A 81 -11.56 -32.50 8.90
N TYR A 82 -11.30 -31.23 8.58
CA TYR A 82 -10.16 -30.50 9.13
C TYR A 82 -10.58 -29.13 9.63
N PHE A 83 -9.90 -28.68 10.68
CA PHE A 83 -10.12 -27.39 11.31
C PHE A 83 -8.82 -26.60 11.34
N GLY A 84 -8.86 -25.38 10.81
CA GLY A 84 -7.75 -24.43 10.88
C GLY A 84 -7.92 -23.49 12.08
N PRO A 85 -6.94 -23.37 12.99
CA PRO A 85 -6.98 -22.41 14.11
C PRO A 85 -7.22 -20.97 13.67
N THR A 86 -6.52 -20.55 12.61
CA THR A 86 -6.59 -19.20 12.04
C THR A 86 -7.09 -19.23 10.59
N ASN A 87 -7.37 -18.05 10.01
CA ASN A 87 -7.77 -17.95 8.61
C ASN A 87 -6.62 -18.36 7.67
N ARG A 88 -5.36 -18.05 8.02
CA ARG A 88 -4.18 -18.55 7.30
C ARG A 88 -4.10 -20.08 7.32
N ASP A 89 -4.39 -20.71 8.44
CA ASP A 89 -4.36 -22.18 8.52
C ASP A 89 -5.47 -22.80 7.65
N VAL A 90 -6.66 -22.20 7.62
CA VAL A 90 -7.74 -22.61 6.71
C VAL A 90 -7.29 -22.47 5.25
N ALA A 91 -6.67 -21.35 4.88
CA ALA A 91 -6.12 -21.15 3.54
C ALA A 91 -5.04 -22.20 3.20
N GLY A 92 -4.12 -22.46 4.13
CA GLY A 92 -3.09 -23.49 4.00
C GLY A 92 -3.68 -24.88 3.77
N LEU A 93 -4.75 -25.25 4.49
CA LEU A 93 -5.46 -26.51 4.28
C LEU A 93 -6.10 -26.58 2.89
N ILE A 94 -6.76 -25.51 2.44
CA ILE A 94 -7.37 -25.45 1.09
C ILE A 94 -6.31 -25.64 0.00
N ARG A 95 -5.13 -25.01 0.15
CA ARG A 95 -4.05 -25.11 -0.83
C ARG A 95 -3.33 -26.46 -0.81
N SER A 96 -3.21 -27.08 0.36
CA SER A 96 -2.43 -28.30 0.53
C SER A 96 -3.22 -29.56 0.17
N ILE A 97 -4.55 -29.52 0.33
CA ILE A 97 -5.41 -30.68 0.18
C ILE A 97 -6.31 -30.49 -1.05
N ARG A 98 -6.11 -31.31 -2.08
CA ARG A 98 -6.94 -31.27 -3.30
C ARG A 98 -8.41 -31.55 -2.98
N TYR A 99 -9.31 -30.99 -3.79
CA TYR A 99 -10.75 -31.20 -3.70
C TYR A 99 -11.38 -30.61 -2.42
N THR A 100 -10.71 -29.63 -1.82
CA THR A 100 -11.13 -28.99 -0.58
C THR A 100 -12.00 -27.77 -0.83
N VAL A 101 -13.00 -27.57 0.04
CA VAL A 101 -13.80 -26.35 0.12
C VAL A 101 -13.77 -25.80 1.54
N GLY A 102 -13.60 -24.49 1.66
CA GLY A 102 -13.63 -23.77 2.93
C GLY A 102 -14.23 -22.38 2.74
N PHE A 103 -14.06 -21.52 3.74
CA PHE A 103 -14.54 -20.14 3.69
C PHE A 103 -13.48 -19.20 4.27
N LEU A 104 -13.26 -18.09 3.59
CA LEU A 104 -12.32 -17.03 3.94
C LEU A 104 -12.93 -15.68 3.57
N SER A 105 -12.40 -14.58 4.12
CA SER A 105 -12.67 -13.27 3.55
C SER A 105 -11.98 -13.15 2.18
N VAL A 106 -12.53 -12.34 1.28
CA VAL A 106 -11.96 -12.15 -0.07
C VAL A 106 -10.53 -11.60 -0.02
N GLY A 107 -10.23 -10.67 0.89
CA GLY A 107 -8.88 -10.14 1.04
C GLY A 107 -7.88 -11.20 1.51
N GLU A 108 -8.28 -12.08 2.42
CA GLU A 108 -7.43 -13.21 2.82
C GLU A 108 -7.25 -14.21 1.69
N ALA A 109 -8.30 -14.49 0.90
CA ALA A 109 -8.18 -15.37 -0.27
C ALA A 109 -7.21 -14.79 -1.31
N GLN A 110 -7.20 -13.47 -1.52
CA GLN A 110 -6.24 -12.81 -2.41
C GLN A 110 -4.81 -12.89 -1.88
N VAL A 111 -4.59 -12.54 -0.60
CA VAL A 111 -3.26 -12.57 0.03
C VAL A 111 -2.69 -13.99 0.05
N GLU A 112 -3.52 -14.97 0.37
CA GLU A 112 -3.11 -16.37 0.48
C GLU A 112 -3.15 -17.11 -0.87
N LEU A 113 -3.50 -16.44 -1.98
CA LEU A 113 -3.59 -16.99 -3.34
C LEU A 113 -4.49 -18.22 -3.43
N VAL A 114 -5.69 -18.12 -2.85
CA VAL A 114 -6.72 -19.16 -2.86
C VAL A 114 -7.78 -18.80 -3.88
N ASP A 115 -8.07 -19.73 -4.79
CA ASP A 115 -9.17 -19.59 -5.74
C ASP A 115 -10.52 -19.57 -5.01
N TYR A 116 -11.43 -18.73 -5.47
CA TYR A 116 -12.77 -18.59 -4.90
C TYR A 116 -13.84 -18.68 -5.98
N ALA A 117 -15.03 -19.15 -5.60
CA ALA A 117 -16.14 -19.36 -6.52
C ALA A 117 -17.07 -18.15 -6.58
N ALA A 118 -17.71 -17.96 -7.73
CA ALA A 118 -18.89 -17.09 -7.83
C ALA A 118 -20.08 -17.73 -7.11
N LEU A 119 -20.89 -16.92 -6.42
CA LEU A 119 -22.07 -17.38 -5.71
C LEU A 119 -23.35 -16.90 -6.38
N GLY A 120 -24.32 -17.81 -6.49
CA GLY A 120 -25.67 -17.48 -6.94
C GLY A 120 -26.38 -16.61 -5.90
N ASN A 121 -26.88 -15.44 -6.32
CA ASN A 121 -27.68 -14.58 -5.47
C ASN A 121 -29.19 -14.82 -5.64
N MET A 122 -30.02 -14.07 -4.91
CA MET A 122 -31.49 -14.19 -4.96
C MET A 122 -32.09 -13.93 -6.35
N ASN A 123 -31.34 -13.28 -7.24
CA ASN A 123 -31.74 -13.00 -8.62
C ASN A 123 -31.24 -14.05 -9.61
N ASN A 124 -30.79 -15.22 -9.13
CA ASN A 124 -30.23 -16.32 -9.91
C ASN A 124 -29.00 -15.92 -10.76
N ARG A 125 -28.23 -14.93 -10.29
CA ARG A 125 -26.99 -14.51 -10.95
C ARG A 125 -25.79 -14.94 -10.13
N PHE A 126 -24.81 -15.52 -10.80
CA PHE A 126 -23.54 -15.91 -10.19
C PHE A 126 -22.60 -14.71 -10.19
N ILE A 127 -22.33 -14.17 -8.99
CA ILE A 127 -21.55 -12.96 -8.80
C ILE A 127 -20.24 -13.31 -8.12
N LEU A 128 -19.13 -12.74 -8.59
CA LEU A 128 -17.83 -12.81 -7.93
C LEU A 128 -17.74 -11.77 -6.80
N PRO A 129 -16.98 -12.04 -5.73
CA PRO A 129 -16.73 -11.08 -4.67
C PRO A 129 -15.77 -9.99 -5.18
N THR A 130 -16.30 -8.83 -5.53
CA THR A 130 -15.56 -7.67 -6.03
C THR A 130 -15.99 -6.44 -5.22
N ALA A 131 -15.16 -5.40 -5.19
CA ALA A 131 -15.52 -4.17 -4.48
C ALA A 131 -16.90 -3.63 -4.91
N SER A 132 -17.21 -3.66 -6.21
CA SER A 132 -18.51 -3.22 -6.73
C SER A 132 -19.66 -4.11 -6.27
N SER A 133 -19.54 -5.44 -6.31
CA SER A 133 -20.60 -6.35 -5.87
C SER A 133 -20.83 -6.32 -4.35
N LEU A 134 -19.81 -6.01 -3.56
CA LEU A 134 -19.93 -5.76 -2.12
C LEU A 134 -20.62 -4.42 -1.85
N LEU A 135 -20.28 -3.37 -2.60
CA LEU A 135 -20.92 -2.05 -2.49
C LEU A 135 -22.42 -2.12 -2.82
N GLU A 136 -22.81 -2.93 -3.79
CA GLU A 136 -24.22 -3.21 -4.09
C GLU A 136 -24.93 -3.86 -2.88
N ALA A 137 -24.29 -4.81 -2.20
CA ALA A 137 -24.86 -5.40 -0.99
C ALA A 137 -25.07 -4.34 0.11
N ILE A 138 -24.08 -3.47 0.31
CA ILE A 138 -24.13 -2.33 1.23
C ILE A 138 -25.32 -1.40 0.89
N ASN A 139 -25.42 -0.99 -0.37
CA ASN A 139 -26.45 -0.06 -0.86
C ASN A 139 -27.88 -0.58 -0.64
N SER A 140 -28.08 -1.89 -0.64
CA SER A 140 -29.39 -2.50 -0.38
C SER A 140 -29.94 -2.21 1.04
N LYS A 141 -29.07 -1.88 2.01
CA LYS A 141 -29.42 -1.73 3.43
C LYS A 141 -29.13 -0.35 4.02
N VAL A 142 -28.74 0.64 3.20
CA VAL A 142 -28.36 1.98 3.68
C VAL A 142 -29.46 2.67 4.50
N HIS A 143 -30.72 2.37 4.19
CA HIS A 143 -31.90 2.95 4.86
C HIS A 143 -32.30 2.25 6.17
N GLU A 144 -31.64 1.16 6.57
CA GLU A 144 -31.96 0.50 7.84
C GLU A 144 -31.54 1.38 9.03
N ALA A 145 -32.32 1.38 10.11
CA ALA A 145 -32.06 2.24 11.26
C ALA A 145 -30.73 1.92 11.98
N THR A 146 -30.23 0.68 11.87
CA THR A 146 -28.99 0.25 12.53
C THR A 146 -27.77 0.44 11.62
N LEU A 147 -26.60 0.62 12.23
CA LEU A 147 -25.29 0.60 11.54
C LEU A 147 -24.72 -0.81 11.38
N THR A 148 -25.44 -1.82 11.86
CA THR A 148 -25.06 -3.23 11.79
C THR A 148 -26.09 -4.05 11.01
N PRO A 149 -26.53 -3.62 9.80
CA PRO A 149 -27.54 -4.36 9.08
C PRO A 149 -26.96 -5.68 8.56
N ASP A 150 -27.82 -6.70 8.43
CA ASP A 150 -27.42 -7.97 7.83
C ASP A 150 -27.37 -7.81 6.30
N LEU A 151 -26.17 -7.98 5.72
CA LEU A 151 -25.93 -7.87 4.29
C LEU A 151 -26.02 -9.22 3.57
N VAL A 152 -26.23 -10.32 4.30
CA VAL A 152 -26.43 -11.64 3.72
C VAL A 152 -27.68 -11.63 2.83
N ASN A 153 -27.57 -12.22 1.63
CA ASN A 153 -28.67 -12.30 0.67
C ASN A 153 -29.30 -10.93 0.35
N ALA A 154 -28.47 -9.90 0.17
CA ALA A 154 -28.93 -8.62 -0.36
C ALA A 154 -29.75 -8.81 -1.65
N GLN A 155 -30.90 -8.13 -1.73
CA GLN A 155 -31.89 -8.33 -2.80
C GLN A 155 -31.46 -7.72 -4.13
N LEU A 156 -30.44 -6.86 -4.13
CA LEU A 156 -30.01 -6.18 -5.34
C LEU A 156 -29.38 -7.16 -6.34
N PRO A 157 -29.68 -7.03 -7.65
CA PRO A 157 -29.26 -8.01 -8.64
C PRO A 157 -27.75 -8.25 -8.70
N ASN A 158 -26.92 -7.22 -8.50
CA ASN A 158 -25.45 -7.30 -8.59
C ASN A 158 -24.79 -7.56 -7.23
N ALA A 159 -25.58 -7.70 -6.17
CA ALA A 159 -25.04 -7.87 -4.83
C ALA A 159 -24.47 -9.28 -4.66
N TYR A 160 -23.29 -9.35 -4.05
CA TYR A 160 -22.70 -10.62 -3.64
C TYR A 160 -23.44 -11.15 -2.39
N PRO A 161 -23.92 -12.41 -2.41
CA PRO A 161 -24.86 -12.91 -1.39
C PRO A 161 -24.21 -13.19 -0.03
N LEU A 162 -22.89 -13.31 0.03
CA LEU A 162 -22.11 -13.54 1.25
C LEU A 162 -21.28 -12.29 1.59
N SER A 163 -21.97 -11.22 1.98
CA SER A 163 -21.37 -9.92 2.31
C SER A 163 -21.58 -9.59 3.79
N SER A 164 -20.66 -8.85 4.40
CA SER A 164 -20.81 -8.34 5.77
C SER A 164 -19.85 -7.18 6.03
N TYR A 165 -20.09 -6.43 7.10
CA TYR A 165 -19.17 -5.42 7.60
C TYR A 165 -18.18 -6.01 8.59
N THR A 166 -17.06 -5.30 8.74
CA THR A 166 -16.23 -5.35 9.94
C THR A 166 -16.45 -4.09 10.77
N TYR A 167 -16.21 -4.16 12.07
CA TYR A 167 -16.57 -3.09 13.01
C TYR A 167 -15.38 -2.68 13.86
N PHE A 168 -15.25 -1.36 14.07
CA PHE A 168 -14.47 -0.81 15.16
C PHE A 168 -15.35 -0.76 16.42
N ALA A 169 -14.82 -1.23 17.54
CA ALA A 169 -15.47 -1.13 18.84
C ALA A 169 -14.58 -0.28 19.76
N PHE A 170 -15.08 0.89 20.16
CA PHE A 170 -14.38 1.80 21.04
C PHE A 170 -15.36 2.55 21.94
N TYR A 171 -14.85 3.07 23.05
CA TYR A 171 -15.67 3.83 23.99
C TYR A 171 -16.04 5.20 23.41
N LYS A 172 -17.33 5.53 23.50
CA LYS A 172 -17.85 6.80 22.99
C LYS A 172 -17.47 8.00 23.88
N THR A 173 -17.40 7.81 25.19
CA THR A 173 -17.23 8.90 26.18
C THR A 173 -16.15 8.64 27.23
N GLN A 174 -15.65 7.42 27.32
CA GLN A 174 -14.74 6.97 28.39
C GLN A 174 -13.27 6.89 27.95
N THR A 175 -12.89 7.65 26.93
CA THR A 175 -11.53 7.63 26.41
C THR A 175 -10.58 8.29 27.40
N ARG A 176 -9.56 7.55 27.86
CA ARG A 176 -8.59 8.04 28.86
C ARG A 176 -7.61 9.04 28.26
N ASP A 177 -7.24 8.83 27.02
CA ASP A 177 -6.29 9.65 26.27
C ASP A 177 -7.01 10.35 25.12
N CYS A 178 -7.05 11.67 25.17
CA CYS A 178 -7.73 12.47 24.15
C CYS A 178 -6.95 12.52 22.84
N THR A 179 -5.61 12.42 22.89
CA THR A 179 -4.78 12.38 21.68
C THR A 179 -5.06 11.10 20.90
N LEU A 180 -5.12 9.95 21.57
CA LEU A 180 -5.52 8.70 20.92
C LEU A 180 -6.95 8.74 20.38
N ALA A 181 -7.87 9.43 21.06
CA ALA A 181 -9.24 9.62 20.57
C ALA A 181 -9.25 10.43 19.28
N MET A 182 -8.50 11.54 19.24
CA MET A 182 -8.36 12.41 18.06
C MET A 182 -7.79 11.63 16.88
N GLU A 183 -6.70 10.89 17.08
CA GLU A 183 -6.07 10.09 16.02
C GLU A 183 -6.98 8.96 15.51
N LEU A 184 -7.74 8.31 16.40
CA LEU A 184 -8.72 7.31 15.99
C LEU A 184 -9.83 7.93 15.12
N VAL A 185 -10.37 9.08 15.53
CA VAL A 185 -11.41 9.78 14.77
C VAL A 185 -10.87 10.25 13.41
N ARG A 186 -9.65 10.80 13.36
CA ARG A 186 -8.95 11.15 12.11
C ARG A 186 -8.80 9.96 11.19
N TYR A 187 -8.36 8.83 11.73
CA TYR A 187 -8.17 7.62 10.96
C TYR A 187 -9.49 7.09 10.39
N ILE A 188 -10.56 7.05 11.18
CA ILE A 188 -11.89 6.62 10.69
C ILE A 188 -12.43 7.62 9.65
N GLN A 189 -12.25 8.93 9.87
CA GLN A 189 -12.67 9.94 8.90
C GLN A 189 -11.91 9.78 7.57
N TRP A 190 -10.59 9.63 7.63
CA TRP A 190 -9.74 9.35 6.47
C TRP A 190 -10.18 8.09 5.72
N LEU A 191 -10.45 6.99 6.44
CA LEU A 191 -10.95 5.74 5.85
C LEU A 191 -12.27 5.91 5.06
N ILE A 192 -13.11 6.87 5.45
CA ILE A 192 -14.42 7.10 4.84
C ILE A 192 -14.33 8.12 3.69
N THR A 193 -13.52 9.17 3.83
CA THR A 193 -13.55 10.31 2.90
C THR A 193 -12.40 10.33 1.90
N ASP A 194 -11.26 9.71 2.20
CA ASP A 194 -10.07 9.81 1.36
C ASP A 194 -10.10 8.78 0.20
N PRO A 195 -9.91 9.20 -1.06
CA PRO A 195 -9.86 8.29 -2.19
C PRO A 195 -8.66 7.33 -2.15
N ALA A 196 -7.54 7.69 -1.51
CA ALA A 196 -6.40 6.81 -1.33
C ALA A 196 -6.77 5.61 -0.45
N ALA A 197 -7.45 5.86 0.69
CA ALA A 197 -7.96 4.80 1.56
C ALA A 197 -8.90 3.84 0.81
N LYS A 198 -9.73 4.39 -0.07
CA LYS A 198 -10.59 3.60 -0.95
C LYS A 198 -9.80 2.70 -1.89
N ASN A 199 -8.84 3.27 -2.62
CA ASN A 199 -8.02 2.51 -3.56
C ASN A 199 -7.24 1.40 -2.87
N ASP A 200 -6.67 1.69 -1.69
CA ASP A 200 -5.93 0.70 -0.89
C ASP A 200 -6.85 -0.45 -0.47
N ALA A 201 -8.05 -0.15 0.03
CA ALA A 201 -9.03 -1.18 0.42
C ALA A 201 -9.47 -2.04 -0.77
N GLU A 202 -9.77 -1.43 -1.92
CA GLU A 202 -10.18 -2.14 -3.13
C GLU A 202 -9.05 -3.02 -3.70
N SER A 203 -7.79 -2.60 -3.57
CA SER A 203 -6.62 -3.36 -4.03
C SER A 203 -6.44 -4.70 -3.32
N VAL A 204 -6.89 -4.78 -2.06
CA VAL A 204 -6.89 -6.01 -1.24
C VAL A 204 -8.27 -6.67 -1.16
N GLY A 205 -9.16 -6.35 -2.10
CA GLY A 205 -10.44 -7.04 -2.27
C GLY A 205 -11.55 -6.60 -1.31
N PHE A 206 -11.33 -5.60 -0.47
CA PHE A 206 -12.38 -5.01 0.35
C PHE A 206 -13.18 -3.96 -0.44
N SER A 207 -14.34 -3.57 0.08
CA SER A 207 -15.07 -2.40 -0.39
C SER A 207 -15.09 -1.37 0.73
N THR A 208 -14.98 -0.09 0.38
CA THR A 208 -15.31 0.98 1.32
C THR A 208 -16.81 1.01 1.61
N LEU A 209 -17.17 1.74 2.66
CA LEU A 209 -18.57 2.09 2.91
C LEU A 209 -19.13 2.87 1.71
N SER A 210 -20.43 2.72 1.46
CA SER A 210 -21.12 3.60 0.53
C SER A 210 -21.17 5.02 1.07
N VAL A 211 -21.33 6.01 0.19
CA VAL A 211 -21.47 7.42 0.59
C VAL A 211 -22.57 7.57 1.66
N GLY A 212 -23.72 6.90 1.46
CA GLY A 212 -24.82 6.93 2.41
C GLY A 212 -24.46 6.32 3.77
N MET A 213 -23.81 5.15 3.80
CA MET A 213 -23.40 4.53 5.07
C MET A 213 -22.29 5.31 5.76
N GLY A 214 -21.31 5.81 5.01
CA GLY A 214 -20.22 6.64 5.52
C GLY A 214 -20.73 7.92 6.18
N SER A 215 -21.65 8.65 5.54
CA SER A 215 -22.27 9.84 6.13
C SER A 215 -23.04 9.53 7.42
N ARG A 216 -23.67 8.36 7.52
CA ARG A 216 -24.34 7.93 8.75
C ARG A 216 -23.36 7.62 9.87
N VAL A 217 -22.23 6.96 9.58
CA VAL A 217 -21.18 6.71 10.58
C VAL A 217 -20.64 8.03 11.13
N VAL A 218 -20.38 9.02 10.27
CA VAL A 218 -19.94 10.35 10.72
C VAL A 218 -20.97 10.99 11.65
N LYS A 219 -22.23 11.05 11.21
CA LYS A 219 -23.32 11.72 11.94
C LYS A 219 -23.73 11.02 13.24
N GLU A 220 -23.90 9.70 13.20
CA GLU A 220 -24.44 8.92 14.33
C GLU A 220 -23.34 8.52 15.33
N VAL A 221 -22.09 8.41 14.89
CA VAL A 221 -20.96 7.94 15.72
C VAL A 221 -19.95 9.05 15.97
N LEU A 222 -19.24 9.53 14.94
CA LEU A 222 -18.07 10.40 15.11
C LEU A 222 -18.41 11.75 15.75
N GLU A 223 -19.52 12.36 15.35
CA GLU A 223 -20.02 13.62 15.92
C GLU A 223 -20.38 13.53 17.41
N HIS A 224 -20.45 12.33 17.98
CA HIS A 224 -20.86 12.12 19.36
C HIS A 224 -19.75 11.49 20.23
N VAL A 225 -18.53 11.37 19.72
CA VAL A 225 -17.38 10.91 20.50
C VAL A 225 -16.89 12.06 21.38
N THR A 226 -16.80 11.83 22.68
CA THR A 226 -16.31 12.82 23.65
C THR A 226 -15.08 12.33 24.41
N CYS A 227 -14.18 13.26 24.70
CA CYS A 227 -13.08 13.06 25.63
C CYS A 227 -13.12 14.16 26.69
N LYS A 228 -13.13 13.76 27.98
CA LYS A 228 -13.20 14.70 29.12
C LYS A 228 -14.36 15.72 29.01
N GLY A 229 -15.47 15.33 28.38
CA GLY A 229 -16.64 16.18 28.18
C GLY A 229 -16.60 17.12 26.96
N GLN A 230 -15.49 17.15 26.20
CA GLN A 230 -15.38 17.88 24.94
C GLN A 230 -15.58 16.94 23.74
N LEU A 231 -16.14 17.46 22.65
CA LEU A 231 -16.30 16.71 21.41
C LEU A 231 -14.93 16.52 20.75
N VAL A 232 -14.60 15.27 20.41
CA VAL A 232 -13.31 14.95 19.79
C VAL A 232 -13.21 15.54 18.38
N MET A 233 -14.32 15.62 17.66
CA MET A 233 -14.35 16.26 16.33
C MET A 233 -13.93 17.73 16.39
N ASP A 234 -14.39 18.48 17.39
CA ASP A 234 -14.03 19.89 17.56
C ASP A 234 -12.53 20.03 17.89
N MET A 235 -11.99 19.12 18.71
CA MET A 235 -10.56 19.06 19.01
C MET A 235 -9.73 18.77 17.75
N VAL A 236 -10.19 17.83 16.91
CA VAL A 236 -9.53 17.48 15.64
C VAL A 236 -9.52 18.67 14.69
N GLN A 237 -10.64 19.39 14.58
CA GLN A 237 -10.75 20.58 13.72
C GLN A 237 -9.84 21.71 14.19
N ALA A 238 -9.82 21.99 15.51
CA ALA A 238 -8.94 23.01 16.08
C ALA A 238 -7.45 22.70 15.82
N ASP A 239 -7.04 21.44 15.94
CA ASP A 239 -5.65 21.03 15.68
C ASP A 239 -5.30 21.11 14.17
N VAL A 240 -6.25 20.81 13.27
CA VAL A 240 -6.05 21.03 11.82
C VAL A 240 -5.89 22.52 11.50
N GLU A 241 -6.69 23.39 12.12
CA GLU A 241 -6.57 24.84 11.95
C GLU A 241 -5.21 25.34 12.44
N GLU A 242 -4.74 24.89 13.61
CA GLU A 242 -3.41 25.25 14.15
C GLU A 242 -2.28 24.84 13.20
N VAL A 243 -2.31 23.61 12.66
CA VAL A 243 -1.32 23.14 11.69
C VAL A 243 -1.36 23.95 10.39
N THR A 244 -2.54 24.38 9.92
CA THR A 244 -2.64 25.19 8.70
C THR A 244 -2.12 26.62 8.87
N VAL A 245 -2.08 27.12 10.11
CA VAL A 245 -1.58 28.44 10.47
C VAL A 245 -0.06 28.45 10.68
N ASP A 246 0.56 27.31 11.04
CA ASP A 246 2.02 27.17 11.12
C ASP A 246 2.68 27.07 9.73
N LYS A 247 2.53 28.13 8.96
CA LYS A 247 3.24 28.41 7.70
C LYS A 247 4.50 29.22 7.95
N SER A 248 5.07 29.13 9.15
CA SER A 248 6.27 29.89 9.56
C SER A 248 7.46 29.66 8.61
N TRP A 249 7.50 28.52 7.92
CA TRP A 249 8.49 28.18 6.89
C TRP A 249 8.30 28.91 5.55
N LEU A 250 7.10 29.40 5.21
CA LEU A 250 6.85 30.07 3.93
C LEU A 250 7.58 31.42 3.83
N VAL A 251 7.67 32.17 4.93
CA VAL A 251 8.35 33.48 4.97
C VAL A 251 9.85 33.37 4.67
N PRO A 252 10.64 32.52 5.35
CA PRO A 252 12.05 32.36 5.02
C PRO A 252 12.25 31.79 3.62
N VAL A 253 11.40 30.87 3.13
CA VAL A 253 11.51 30.35 1.75
C VAL A 253 11.22 31.44 0.72
N ALA A 254 10.18 32.25 0.92
CA ALA A 254 9.80 33.34 0.01
C ALA A 254 10.86 34.44 -0.08
N VAL A 255 11.67 34.64 0.98
CA VAL A 255 12.76 35.63 0.98
C VAL A 255 14.08 35.02 0.47
N THR A 256 14.42 33.81 0.87
CA THR A 256 15.72 33.20 0.54
C THR A 256 15.82 32.76 -0.92
N VAL A 257 14.75 32.23 -1.51
CA VAL A 257 14.76 31.75 -2.90
C VAL A 257 15.00 32.88 -3.91
N PRO A 258 14.31 34.05 -3.86
CA PRO A 258 14.58 35.15 -4.78
C PRO A 258 15.97 35.76 -4.60
N VAL A 259 16.45 35.89 -3.35
CA VAL A 259 17.80 36.40 -3.06
C VAL A 259 18.87 35.47 -3.63
N PHE A 260 18.69 34.15 -3.47
CA PHE A 260 19.59 33.17 -4.05
C PHE A 260 19.60 33.24 -5.58
N LEU A 261 18.43 33.33 -6.21
CA LEU A 261 18.33 33.49 -7.67
C LEU A 261 18.97 34.80 -8.16
N LEU A 262 18.85 35.88 -7.40
CA LEU A 262 19.49 37.16 -7.72
C LEU A 262 21.02 37.06 -7.65
N VAL A 263 21.56 36.42 -6.61
CA VAL A 263 23.00 36.19 -6.47
C VAL A 263 23.55 35.31 -7.60
N VAL A 264 22.84 34.23 -7.92
CA VAL A 264 23.22 33.35 -9.04
C VAL A 264 23.14 34.09 -10.38
N GLY A 265 22.11 34.91 -10.58
CA GLY A 265 21.98 35.77 -11.77
C GLY A 265 23.12 36.76 -11.90
N LEU A 266 23.49 37.46 -10.81
CA LEU A 266 24.63 38.39 -10.80
C LEU A 266 25.96 37.67 -11.08
N MET A 267 26.15 36.47 -10.50
CA MET A 267 27.34 35.65 -10.76
C MET A 267 27.41 35.23 -12.23
N ALA A 268 26.29 34.83 -12.84
CA ALA A 268 26.23 34.50 -14.27
C ALA A 268 26.57 35.71 -15.15
N VAL A 269 26.01 36.89 -14.85
CA VAL A 269 26.33 38.15 -15.56
C VAL A 269 27.82 38.48 -15.42
N TYR A 270 28.39 38.31 -14.23
CA TYR A 270 29.82 38.54 -14.00
C TYR A 270 30.70 37.58 -14.83
N ILE A 271 30.35 36.29 -14.88
CA ILE A 271 31.06 35.30 -15.71
C ILE A 271 30.98 35.67 -17.19
N ILE A 272 29.81 36.10 -17.68
CA ILE A 272 29.62 36.53 -19.06
C ILE A 272 30.48 37.78 -19.34
N PHE A 273 30.47 38.77 -18.45
CA PHE A 273 31.27 39.97 -18.58
C PHE A 273 32.78 39.66 -18.63
N GLN A 274 33.27 38.76 -17.76
CA GLN A 274 34.66 38.33 -17.78
C GLN A 274 35.04 37.60 -19.07
N ARG A 275 34.16 36.73 -19.58
CA ARG A 275 34.37 36.08 -20.88
C ARG A 275 34.44 37.09 -22.03
N LEU A 276 33.54 38.09 -22.05
CA LEU A 276 33.55 39.14 -23.06
C LEU A 276 34.83 39.97 -22.99
N LYS A 277 35.26 40.38 -21.78
CA LYS A 277 36.51 41.12 -21.56
C LYS A 277 37.73 40.31 -22.01
N LEU A 278 37.78 39.01 -21.69
CA LEU A 278 38.84 38.12 -22.14
C LEU A 278 38.86 38.02 -23.68
N ASN A 279 37.70 37.87 -24.32
CA ASN A 279 37.60 37.81 -25.78
C ASN A 279 38.04 39.12 -26.44
N THR A 280 37.71 40.28 -25.86
CA THR A 280 38.19 41.57 -26.37
C THR A 280 39.71 41.70 -26.21
N MET A 281 40.29 41.26 -25.08
CA MET A 281 41.75 41.27 -24.90
C MET A 281 42.47 40.32 -25.88
N ILE A 282 41.90 39.15 -26.18
CA ILE A 282 42.45 38.23 -27.18
C ILE A 282 42.40 38.85 -28.60
N ASN A 283 41.28 39.50 -28.95
CA ASN A 283 41.11 40.14 -30.27
C ASN A 283 41.91 41.44 -30.44
N MET A 284 42.40 42.06 -29.36
CA MET A 284 43.22 43.28 -29.41
C MET A 284 44.72 42.99 -29.52
N ASP A 285 45.15 41.73 -29.66
CA ASP A 285 46.56 41.31 -29.74
C ASP A 285 47.46 41.81 -28.58
N ASP A 286 46.88 42.27 -27.47
CA ASP A 286 47.59 42.75 -26.26
C ASP A 286 48.28 41.62 -25.46
N TRP A 287 48.13 40.37 -25.89
CA TRP A 287 48.85 39.21 -25.36
C TRP A 287 50.21 38.99 -26.06
N ASN A 288 50.51 39.78 -27.09
CA ASN A 288 51.74 39.71 -27.83
C ASN A 288 52.85 40.40 -27.02
N ILE A 289 53.57 39.63 -26.19
CA ILE A 289 54.80 40.11 -25.56
C ILE A 289 55.78 40.35 -26.72
N PRO A 290 56.18 41.60 -27.00
CA PRO A 290 57.14 41.87 -28.06
C PRO A 290 58.45 41.15 -27.71
N ILE A 291 59.09 40.49 -28.67
CA ILE A 291 60.30 39.67 -28.47
C ILE A 291 61.42 40.45 -27.76
N GLU A 292 61.41 41.78 -27.89
CA GLU A 292 62.32 42.72 -27.25
C GLU A 292 62.20 42.80 -25.73
N ASP A 293 61.07 42.39 -25.13
CA ASP A 293 60.89 42.29 -23.67
C ASP A 293 61.22 40.90 -23.10
N ILE A 294 61.57 39.93 -23.95
CA ILE A 294 62.03 38.61 -23.52
C ILE A 294 63.52 38.68 -23.19
N VAL A 295 63.86 39.01 -21.95
CA VAL A 295 65.24 39.03 -21.46
C VAL A 295 65.75 37.59 -21.27
N PHE A 296 66.55 37.10 -22.22
CA PHE A 296 67.32 35.86 -22.08
C PHE A 296 68.64 36.15 -21.36
N TYR A 297 68.79 35.68 -20.11
CA TYR A 297 70.06 35.76 -19.39
C TYR A 297 71.02 34.67 -19.91
N TYR A 298 72.11 35.07 -20.58
CA TYR A 298 73.26 34.20 -20.89
C TYR A 298 74.48 34.64 -20.06
N ASP A 299 75.00 33.73 -19.24
CA ASP A 299 76.18 33.95 -18.39
C ASP A 299 77.47 33.67 -19.17
N GLU A 300 78.27 34.72 -19.39
CA GLU A 300 79.43 34.74 -20.30
C GLU A 300 80.78 34.53 -19.58
N LYS A 301 80.79 33.86 -18.43
CA LYS A 301 82.04 33.45 -17.75
C LYS A 301 82.24 31.94 -17.77
N MET A 302 82.50 31.35 -18.94
CA MET A 302 83.22 30.07 -19.00
C MET A 302 83.69 29.68 -20.41
N GLN A 303 84.82 30.24 -20.87
CA GLN A 303 85.93 29.54 -21.56
C GLN A 303 87.19 30.41 -21.33
N LEU A 304 88.15 30.08 -20.45
CA LEU A 304 89.06 28.94 -20.52
C LEU A 304 89.63 28.62 -19.12
N ALA A 305 89.36 27.42 -18.62
CA ALA A 305 90.36 26.59 -17.96
C ALA A 305 89.93 25.13 -18.12
N SER A 306 90.69 24.38 -18.91
CA SER A 306 90.55 22.93 -19.02
C SER A 306 90.95 22.27 -17.69
N VAL A 307 90.03 21.53 -17.08
CA VAL A 307 90.38 20.31 -16.34
C VAL A 307 89.40 19.20 -16.77
N SER A 308 89.94 18.30 -17.60
CA SER A 308 89.67 16.85 -17.68
C SER A 308 88.50 16.29 -16.84
N GLY A 309 87.53 15.64 -17.52
CA GLY A 309 86.72 14.62 -16.83
C GLY A 309 85.43 14.15 -17.51
N LYS A 310 85.55 13.35 -18.58
CA LYS A 310 84.56 12.35 -19.07
C LYS A 310 83.13 12.81 -19.40
N SER A 311 82.85 12.80 -20.69
CA SER A 311 81.53 12.73 -21.32
C SER A 311 80.66 11.57 -20.80
N ARG A 312 79.40 11.85 -20.47
CA ARG A 312 78.27 10.96 -20.79
C ARG A 312 77.09 11.80 -21.28
N PHE A 313 76.88 11.73 -22.59
CA PHE A 313 75.60 12.01 -23.21
C PHE A 313 74.54 11.06 -22.65
N LEU A 314 73.41 11.57 -22.17
CA LEU A 314 72.15 10.84 -22.20
C LEU A 314 71.11 11.66 -22.96
N ARG A 315 70.97 11.20 -24.20
CA ARG A 315 69.90 11.47 -25.14
C ARG A 315 68.61 10.84 -24.61
N GLN A 316 67.49 11.54 -24.60
CA GLN A 316 66.22 10.86 -24.84
C GLN A 316 65.26 11.72 -25.67
N LYS A 317 64.73 11.05 -26.69
CA LYS A 317 63.90 11.55 -27.78
C LYS A 317 62.44 11.61 -27.35
N SER A 318 61.74 12.53 -28.02
CA SER A 318 60.31 12.55 -28.38
C SER A 318 59.54 11.22 -28.33
N VAL A 319 58.25 11.30 -27.95
CA VAL A 319 57.07 10.61 -28.56
C VAL A 319 55.84 11.40 -28.05
N ARG A 320 55.08 12.20 -28.82
CA ARG A 320 54.03 11.92 -29.83
C ARG A 320 52.92 10.91 -29.44
N SER A 321 51.69 11.43 -29.35
CA SER A 321 50.38 10.74 -29.50
C SER A 321 49.92 9.89 -28.30
N LEU A 322 48.64 9.78 -27.92
CA LEU A 322 47.37 9.73 -28.66
C LEU A 322 46.28 10.47 -27.83
N LYS A 323 45.42 11.35 -28.36
CA LYS A 323 44.17 11.10 -29.10
C LYS A 323 43.20 10.09 -28.45
N SER A 324 42.01 10.62 -28.13
CA SER A 324 40.70 9.95 -27.98
C SER A 324 40.46 9.14 -26.71
N ILE A 325 39.43 9.53 -25.96
CA ILE A 325 38.27 8.69 -25.60
C ILE A 325 37.18 9.66 -25.08
N GLY A 326 36.06 9.70 -25.79
CA GLY A 326 34.79 10.19 -25.27
C GLY A 326 34.11 9.10 -24.43
N GLU A 327 33.07 9.50 -23.71
CA GLU A 327 32.19 8.66 -22.86
C GLU A 327 32.84 8.08 -21.60
N ILE A 328 32.53 8.70 -20.44
CA ILE A 328 32.14 7.94 -19.24
C ILE A 328 30.98 8.69 -18.56
N SER A 329 29.83 8.01 -18.54
CA SER A 329 28.70 8.22 -17.66
C SER A 329 29.04 7.70 -16.27
N GLU A 330 29.05 8.55 -15.24
CA GLU A 330 29.13 8.12 -13.84
C GLU A 330 28.14 8.92 -12.98
N GLY A 331 26.87 8.57 -13.09
CA GLY A 331 25.96 8.55 -11.93
C GLY A 331 25.85 7.09 -11.53
N PRO A 332 26.53 6.66 -10.47
CA PRO A 332 25.86 6.45 -9.19
C PRO A 332 26.74 6.58 -7.93
N GLU A 333 27.82 7.38 -7.94
CA GLU A 333 28.67 7.58 -6.74
C GLU A 333 28.17 8.65 -5.76
N LEU A 334 27.24 9.52 -6.17
CA LEU A 334 26.69 10.57 -5.29
C LEU A 334 25.53 10.06 -4.39
N LEU A 335 24.98 8.87 -4.64
CA LEU A 335 23.86 8.34 -3.84
C LEU A 335 24.32 7.48 -2.65
N SER A 336 25.56 6.99 -2.66
CA SER A 336 26.13 6.21 -1.55
C SER A 336 26.72 7.06 -0.42
N GLN A 337 26.90 8.37 -0.63
CA GLN A 337 27.39 9.31 0.39
C GLN A 337 26.29 9.94 1.26
N ILE A 338 25.00 9.69 0.99
CA ILE A 338 23.87 10.25 1.76
C ILE A 338 23.33 9.29 2.84
N LEU A 339 23.74 8.00 2.84
CA LEU A 339 23.22 6.99 3.79
C LEU A 339 24.18 6.57 4.91
N GLN A 340 25.21 7.38 5.21
CA GLN A 340 26.06 7.14 6.38
C GLN A 340 26.25 8.41 7.19
N TRP A 341 25.28 8.73 8.04
CA TRP A 341 25.45 9.61 9.19
C TRP A 341 25.07 8.85 10.47
N PRO A 342 26.00 8.70 11.44
CA PRO A 342 25.67 8.44 12.82
C PRO A 342 25.68 9.76 13.60
N GLY A 343 24.53 10.15 14.12
CA GLY A 343 24.32 11.32 14.96
C GLY A 343 22.88 11.40 15.41
#